data_AF-A0A1B6JEF9-F1
#
_entry.id   AF-A0A1B6JEF9-F1
#
_cell.length_a   1.000
_cell.length_b   1.000
_cell.length_c   1.000
_cell.angle_alpha   90.00
_cell.angle_beta   90.00
_cell.angle_gamma   90.00
#
_symmetry.space_group_name_H-M   'P 1'
#
loop_
_entity.id
_entity.type
_entity.pdbx_description
1 polymer ?
#
loop_
_entity_poly.entity_id
_entity_poly.type
_entity_poly.pdbx_seq_one_letter_code
_entity_poly.pdbx_strand_id
1 'polypeptide(L)'
;MELRVGNKYRLGRKIGSGSFGDIYLGTNISTGEEVAIKLECIKTRHPQLHIESKFYKMMQGGVGIPTIKWCGSEGDYNVLVMELLGPSLEDLFNFCSRRFSLKTVLLLADQLISRIDYIHSRNFIHR
;
A
#
# COMPACT_ATOMS: atom_id res chain seq x y z
N MET A 1 7.06 22.67 10.41
CA MET A 1 5.84 22.10 11.02
C MET A 1 5.88 20.60 10.81
N GLU A 2 5.74 19.80 11.87
CA GLU A 2 5.57 18.36 11.71
C GLU A 2 4.11 18.09 11.27
N LEU A 3 3.91 17.65 10.04
CA LEU A 3 2.59 17.20 9.57
C LEU A 3 2.26 15.86 10.23
N ARG A 4 1.05 15.76 10.77
CA ARG A 4 0.57 14.56 11.46
C ARG A 4 -0.78 14.15 10.89
N VAL A 5 -1.02 12.84 10.89
CA VAL A 5 -2.25 12.20 10.45
C VAL A 5 -2.78 11.27 11.53
N GLY A 6 -4.10 11.26 11.73
CA GLY A 6 -4.82 10.48 12.72
C GLY A 6 -4.37 10.77 14.15
N ASN A 7 -3.80 11.96 14.40
CA ASN A 7 -3.10 12.36 15.62
C ASN A 7 -2.02 11.36 16.12
N LYS A 8 -1.61 10.40 15.29
CA LYS A 8 -0.77 9.26 15.68
C LYS A 8 0.41 9.02 14.74
N TYR A 9 0.32 9.46 13.49
CA TYR A 9 1.33 9.18 12.47
C TYR A 9 1.96 10.48 11.99
N ARG A 10 3.28 10.60 12.10
CA ARG A 10 4.04 11.70 11.49
C ARG A 10 4.17 11.41 10.01
N LEU A 11 3.85 12.38 9.16
CA LEU A 11 4.06 12.31 7.71
C LEU A 11 5.51 12.66 7.39
N GLY A 12 6.19 11.79 6.66
CA GLY A 12 7.59 11.94 6.25
C GLY A 12 7.74 12.28 4.77
N ARG A 13 8.82 11.79 4.15
CA ARG A 13 9.11 12.02 2.73
C ARG A 13 8.16 11.23 1.83
N LYS A 14 7.88 11.77 0.64
CA LYS A 14 7.21 11.03 -0.44
C LYS A 14 8.09 9.86 -0.88
N ILE A 15 7.50 8.68 -1.04
CA ILE A 15 8.17 7.44 -1.48
C ILE A 15 7.58 6.86 -2.77
N GLY A 16 6.40 7.33 -3.18
CA GLY A 16 5.79 6.91 -4.43
C GLY A 16 4.62 7.81 -4.81
N SER A 17 4.13 7.60 -6.02
CA SER A 17 2.92 8.23 -6.54
C SER A 17 2.24 7.27 -7.50
N GLY A 18 0.91 7.20 -7.45
CA GLY A 18 0.10 6.44 -8.38
C GLY A 18 -1.06 7.28 -8.92
N SER A 19 -1.89 6.66 -9.74
CA SER A 19 -3.06 7.31 -10.37
C SER A 19 -4.08 7.86 -9.37
N PHE A 20 -4.09 7.35 -8.14
CA PHE A 20 -5.09 7.64 -7.12
C PHE A 20 -4.52 8.35 -5.89
N GLY A 21 -3.32 8.94 -6.03
CA GLY A 21 -2.70 9.71 -4.97
C GLY A 21 -1.23 9.42 -4.74
N ASP A 22 -0.70 10.06 -3.72
CA ASP A 22 0.71 10.00 -3.35
C ASP A 22 0.93 9.10 -2.14
N ILE A 23 2.08 8.44 -2.09
CA ILE A 23 2.48 7.57 -0.98
C ILE A 23 3.68 8.18 -0.27
N TYR A 24 3.58 8.29 1.04
CA TYR A 24 4.59 8.85 1.92
C TYR A 24 5.07 7.81 2.93
N LEU A 25 6.35 7.87 3.28
CA LEU A 25 6.85 7.24 4.49
C LEU A 25 6.25 7.97 5.69
N GLY A 26 5.78 7.24 6.68
CA GLY A 26 5.33 7.79 7.95
C GLY A 26 5.89 7.02 9.13
N THR A 27 5.67 7.57 10.32
CA THR A 27 6.10 6.93 11.58
C THR A 27 5.00 7.07 12.62
N ASN A 28 4.62 5.98 13.26
CA ASN A 28 3.76 5.99 14.43
C ASN A 28 4.51 6.62 15.61
N ILE A 29 4.06 7.78 16.07
CA ILE A 29 4.77 8.61 17.06
C ILE A 29 4.92 7.95 18.43
N SER A 30 4.02 7.02 18.78
CA SER A 30 4.03 6.34 20.08
C SER A 30 4.93 5.11 20.11
N THR A 31 5.16 4.48 18.96
CA THR A 31 5.85 3.17 18.87
C THR A 31 7.14 3.22 18.07
N GLY A 32 7.36 4.28 17.28
CA GLY A 32 8.48 4.36 16.33
C GLY A 32 8.30 3.50 15.08
N GLU A 33 7.19 2.77 14.95
CA GLU A 33 6.91 1.91 13.80
C GLU A 33 6.81 2.73 12.50
N GLU A 34 7.55 2.33 11.46
CA GLU A 34 7.44 2.90 10.12
C GLU A 34 6.19 2.37 9.40
N VAL A 35 5.53 3.27 8.66
CA VAL A 35 4.26 2.99 7.96
C VAL A 35 4.27 3.63 6.57
N ALA A 36 3.43 3.12 5.67
CA ALA A 36 3.11 3.81 4.43
C ALA A 36 1.81 4.61 4.61
N ILE A 37 1.81 5.88 4.18
CA ILE A 37 0.66 6.78 4.24
C ILE A 37 0.28 7.17 2.81
N LYS A 38 -0.87 6.70 2.34
CA LYS A 38 -1.43 7.04 1.03
C LYS A 38 -2.41 8.20 1.20
N LEU A 39 -2.24 9.25 0.41
CA LEU A 39 -3.05 10.47 0.42
C LEU A 39 -3.76 10.63 -0.93
N GLU A 40 -5.08 10.78 -0.89
CA GLU A 40 -5.93 11.06 -2.03
C GLU A 40 -6.68 12.38 -1.80
N CYS A 41 -6.59 13.34 -2.72
CA CYS A 41 -7.35 14.58 -2.59
C CYS A 41 -8.85 14.33 -2.74
N ILE A 42 -9.67 14.88 -1.85
CA ILE A 42 -11.14 14.73 -1.90
C ILE A 42 -11.77 15.36 -3.14
N LYS A 43 -11.05 16.29 -3.79
CA LYS A 43 -11.48 16.98 -5.02
C LYS A 43 -11.19 16.15 -6.29
N THR A 44 -10.61 14.95 -6.15
CA THR A 44 -10.42 14.03 -7.29
C THR A 44 -11.78 13.67 -7.89
N ARG A 45 -11.84 13.49 -9.22
CA ARG A 45 -13.10 13.20 -9.93
C ARG A 45 -13.73 11.88 -9.47
N HIS A 46 -12.91 10.92 -9.07
CA HIS A 46 -13.31 9.58 -8.67
C HIS A 46 -12.51 9.15 -7.43
N PRO A 47 -12.88 9.59 -6.22
CA PRO A 47 -12.19 9.19 -5.00
C PRO A 47 -12.47 7.71 -4.70
N GLN A 48 -11.42 6.92 -4.50
CA GLN A 48 -11.45 5.47 -4.37
C GLN A 48 -10.76 4.96 -3.09
N LEU A 49 -10.03 5.81 -2.37
CA LEU A 49 -9.21 5.33 -1.24
C LEU A 49 -10.03 4.70 -0.09
N HIS A 50 -11.24 5.20 0.13
CA HIS A 50 -12.19 4.60 1.09
C HIS A 50 -12.73 3.24 0.64
N ILE A 51 -12.85 3.02 -0.66
CA ILE A 51 -13.27 1.73 -1.23
C ILE A 51 -12.10 0.75 -1.13
N GLU A 52 -10.89 1.20 -1.47
CA GLU A 52 -9.65 0.45 -1.31
C GLU A 52 -9.45 -0.03 0.14
N SER A 53 -9.67 0.84 1.14
CA SER A 53 -9.55 0.45 2.54
C SER A 53 -10.55 -0.64 2.97
N LYS A 54 -11.75 -0.67 2.37
CA LYS A 54 -12.73 -1.76 2.59
C LYS A 54 -12.24 -3.07 1.97
N PHE A 55 -11.64 -3.04 0.78
CA PHE A 55 -11.06 -4.25 0.19
C PHE A 55 -9.98 -4.84 1.08
N TYR A 56 -9.01 -4.03 1.54
CA TYR A 56 -7.98 -4.52 2.44
C TYR A 56 -8.55 -5.13 3.73
N LYS A 57 -9.56 -4.51 4.34
CA LYS A 57 -10.23 -5.06 5.53
C LYS A 57 -10.90 -6.42 5.25
N MET A 58 -11.51 -6.61 4.08
CA MET A 58 -12.12 -7.90 3.69
C MET A 58 -11.07 -8.99 3.40
N MET A 59 -9.86 -8.60 3.02
CA MET A 59 -8.73 -9.48 2.70
C MET A 59 -7.78 -9.71 3.89
N GLN A 60 -8.06 -9.08 5.03
CA GLN A 60 -7.16 -9.10 6.17
C GLN A 60 -6.99 -10.52 6.74
N GLY A 61 -5.75 -10.87 7.10
CA GLY A 61 -5.36 -12.22 7.52
C GLY A 61 -4.88 -13.11 6.38
N GLY A 62 -5.02 -12.69 5.12
CA GLY A 62 -4.42 -13.34 3.97
C GLY A 62 -2.90 -13.19 3.92
N VAL A 63 -2.18 -14.24 3.53
CA VAL A 63 -0.73 -14.19 3.36
C VAL A 63 -0.37 -13.19 2.27
N GLY A 64 0.50 -12.22 2.61
CA GLY A 64 0.95 -11.17 1.71
C GLY A 64 -0.09 -10.09 1.40
N ILE A 65 -1.13 -9.97 2.24
CA ILE A 65 -2.03 -8.81 2.23
C ILE A 65 -1.55 -7.80 3.29
N PRO A 66 -1.23 -6.56 2.89
CA PRO A 66 -0.83 -5.50 3.82
C PRO A 66 -1.88 -5.22 4.89
N THR A 67 -1.44 -5.00 6.13
CA THR A 67 -2.35 -4.61 7.21
C THR A 67 -2.70 -3.12 7.15
N ILE A 68 -4.00 -2.79 7.24
CA ILE A 68 -4.46 -1.42 7.44
C ILE A 68 -4.38 -1.05 8.92
N LYS A 69 -3.71 0.06 9.20
CA LYS A 69 -3.55 0.60 10.56
C LYS A 69 -4.56 1.70 10.87
N TRP A 70 -4.89 2.51 9.87
CA TRP A 70 -5.87 3.59 10.02
C TRP A 70 -6.38 4.07 8.67
N CYS A 71 -7.62 4.57 8.61
CA CYS A 71 -8.20 5.19 7.43
C CYS A 71 -9.14 6.30 7.89
N GLY A 72 -9.11 7.47 7.24
CA GLY A 72 -9.98 8.59 7.55
C GLY A 72 -9.79 9.75 6.59
N SER A 73 -10.46 10.86 6.88
CA SER A 73 -10.30 12.12 6.14
C SER A 73 -9.67 13.18 7.03
N GLU A 74 -8.70 13.92 6.51
CA GLU A 74 -8.08 15.06 7.16
C GLU A 74 -7.89 16.22 6.19
N GLY A 75 -8.50 17.36 6.52
CA GLY A 75 -8.55 18.52 5.62
C GLY A 75 -9.13 18.13 4.26
N ASP A 76 -8.40 18.45 3.19
CA ASP A 76 -8.77 18.17 1.81
C ASP A 76 -8.32 16.77 1.31
N TYR A 77 -7.97 15.85 2.22
CA TYR A 77 -7.44 14.54 1.84
C TYR A 77 -8.17 13.38 2.53
N ASN A 78 -8.43 12.32 1.76
CA ASN A 78 -8.61 10.98 2.28
C ASN A 78 -7.23 10.39 2.53
N VAL A 79 -7.10 9.63 3.62
CA VAL A 79 -5.83 9.07 4.04
C VAL A 79 -5.97 7.62 4.46
N LEU A 80 -5.03 6.80 4.01
CA LEU A 80 -4.90 5.39 4.36
C LEU A 80 -3.50 5.15 4.92
N VAL A 81 -3.42 4.70 6.17
CA VAL A 81 -2.18 4.30 6.83
C VAL A 81 -2.12 2.78 6.85
N MET A 82 -1.04 2.22 6.33
CA MET A 82 -0.85 0.78 6.18
C MET A 82 0.58 0.37 6.52
N GLU A 83 0.78 -0.93 6.68
CA GLU A 83 2.10 -1.55 6.78
C GLU A 83 3.04 -1.06 5.68
N LEU A 84 4.25 -0.66 6.07
CA LEU A 84 5.31 -0.34 5.11
C LEU A 84 5.89 -1.64 4.56
N LEU A 85 5.92 -1.77 3.24
CA LEU A 85 6.54 -2.90 2.55
C LEU A 85 7.87 -2.52 1.93
N GLY A 86 8.59 -3.54 1.46
CA GLY A 86 9.82 -3.40 0.70
C GLY A 86 9.61 -2.85 -0.72
N PRO A 87 10.68 -2.82 -1.54
CA PRO A 87 10.62 -2.35 -2.92
C PRO A 87 9.65 -3.17 -3.77
N SER A 88 9.11 -2.56 -4.82
CA SER A 88 8.26 -3.26 -5.78
C SER A 88 9.07 -4.22 -6.65
N LEU A 89 8.38 -5.16 -7.32
CA LEU A 89 9.04 -6.04 -8.29
C LEU A 89 9.64 -5.26 -9.46
N GLU A 90 9.06 -4.12 -9.87
CA GLU A 90 9.64 -3.26 -10.92
C GLU A 90 10.93 -2.59 -10.45
N ASP A 91 10.98 -2.13 -9.20
CA ASP A 91 12.22 -1.57 -8.61
C ASP A 91 13.33 -2.62 -8.58
N LEU A 92 13.01 -3.84 -8.12
CA LEU A 92 13.95 -4.96 -8.09
C LEU A 92 14.35 -5.41 -9.49
N PHE A 93 13.44 -5.35 -10.46
CA PHE A 93 13.71 -5.69 -11.84
C PHE A 93 14.69 -4.70 -12.47
N ASN A 94 14.49 -3.41 -12.24
CA ASN A 94 15.41 -2.36 -12.67
C ASN A 94 16.77 -2.49 -11.97
N PHE A 95 16.80 -2.81 -10.67
CA PHE A 95 18.02 -3.10 -9.93
C PHE A 95 18.82 -4.26 -10.57
N CYS A 96 18.13 -5.31 -11.04
CA CYS A 96 18.72 -6.42 -11.77
C CYS A 96 18.95 -6.14 -13.27
N SER A 97 19.09 -4.87 -13.68
CA SER A 97 19.27 -4.47 -15.08
C SER A 97 18.20 -5.04 -16.02
N ARG A 98 16.96 -5.09 -15.54
CA ARG A 98 15.77 -5.56 -16.27
C ARG A 98 15.88 -7.02 -16.72
N ARG A 99 16.56 -7.86 -15.94
CA ARG A 99 16.63 -9.30 -16.20
C ARG A 99 16.66 -10.10 -14.90
N PHE A 100 15.61 -10.88 -14.67
CA PHE A 100 15.61 -11.91 -13.65
C PHE A 100 16.11 -13.25 -14.19
N SER A 101 16.72 -14.04 -13.31
CA SER A 101 17.04 -15.44 -13.61
C SER A 101 15.76 -16.28 -13.68
N LEU A 102 15.80 -17.41 -14.40
CA LEU A 102 14.66 -18.34 -14.42
C LEU A 102 14.27 -18.80 -13.00
N LYS A 103 15.26 -19.08 -12.14
CA LYS A 103 15.02 -19.43 -10.73
C LYS A 103 14.20 -18.36 -10.02
N THR A 104 14.58 -17.08 -10.16
CA THR A 104 13.85 -15.95 -9.55
C THR A 104 12.43 -15.85 -10.09
N VAL A 105 12.24 -15.97 -11.40
CA VAL A 105 10.91 -15.92 -12.03
C VAL A 105 9.99 -17.01 -11.50
N LEU A 106 10.48 -18.25 -11.37
CA LEU A 106 9.70 -19.38 -10.85
C LEU A 106 9.31 -19.19 -9.37
N LEU A 107 10.22 -18.69 -8.54
CA LEU A 107 9.94 -18.39 -7.14
C LEU A 107 8.90 -17.25 -6.97
N LEU A 108 8.93 -16.26 -7.85
CA LEU A 108 7.92 -15.20 -7.88
C LEU A 108 6.58 -15.73 -8.38
N ALA A 109 6.56 -16.50 -9.45
CA ALA A 109 5.36 -17.04 -10.06
C ALA A 109 4.53 -17.87 -9.07
N ASP A 110 5.19 -18.75 -8.31
CA ASP A 110 4.54 -19.58 -7.27
C ASP A 110 3.76 -18.72 -6.27
N GLN A 111 4.40 -17.70 -5.70
CA GLN A 111 3.77 -16.81 -4.74
C GLN A 111 2.68 -15.92 -5.37
N LEU A 112 2.93 -15.36 -6.56
CA LEU A 112 1.99 -14.46 -7.24
C LEU A 112 0.70 -15.19 -7.59
N ILE A 113 0.78 -16.43 -8.07
CA ILE A 113 -0.40 -17.26 -8.33
C ILE A 113 -1.19 -17.47 -7.03
N SER A 114 -0.54 -17.81 -5.92
CA SER A 114 -1.22 -17.96 -4.63
C SER A 114 -1.88 -16.65 -4.14
N ARG A 115 -1.30 -15.47 -4.41
CA ARG A 115 -1.94 -14.18 -4.05
C ARG A 115 -3.20 -13.93 -4.87
N ILE A 116 -3.15 -14.20 -6.16
CA ILE A 116 -4.31 -14.05 -7.06
C ILE A 116 -5.41 -15.04 -6.66
N ASP A 117 -5.05 -16.30 -6.41
CA ASP A 117 -5.99 -17.33 -5.96
C ASP A 117 -6.68 -16.93 -4.65
N TYR A 118 -5.93 -16.39 -3.68
CA TYR A 118 -6.52 -15.87 -2.44
C TYR A 118 -7.50 -14.72 -2.69
N ILE A 119 -7.16 -13.76 -3.55
CA ILE A 119 -8.07 -12.65 -3.89
C ILE A 119 -9.35 -13.20 -4.54
N HIS A 120 -9.21 -14.16 -5.45
CA HIS A 120 -10.32 -14.82 -6.12
C HIS A 120 -11.19 -15.63 -5.15
N SER A 121 -10.60 -16.32 -4.17
CA SER A 121 -11.32 -17.07 -3.14
C SER A 121 -12.15 -16.17 -2.22
N ARG A 122 -11.94 -14.85 -2.27
CA ARG A 122 -12.71 -13.83 -1.55
C ARG A 122 -13.75 -13.14 -2.44
N ASN A 123 -14.01 -13.67 -3.64
CA ASN A 123 -14.96 -13.16 -4.65
C ASN A 123 -14.58 -11.81 -5.26
N PHE A 124 -13.28 -11.51 -5.35
CA PHE A 124 -12.78 -10.31 -6.01
C PHE A 124 -11.84 -10.66 -7.16
N ILE A 125 -11.73 -9.75 -8.12
CA ILE A 125 -10.78 -9.84 -9.22
C ILE A 125 -9.88 -8.62 -9.13
N HIS A 126 -8.56 -8.82 -9.05
CA HIS A 126 -7.59 -7.74 -9.17
C HIS A 126 -7.45 -7.35 -10.65
N ARG A 127 -7.75 -6.10 -11.00
CA ARG A 127 -7.79 -5.60 -12.39
C ARG A 127 -6.78 -4.48 -12.61
#